data_AF-X1KMT8-F1
#
_entry.id   AF-X1KMT8-F1
#
_cell.length_a   1.000
_cell.length_b   1.000
_cell.length_c   1.000
_cell.angle_alpha   90.00
_cell.angle_beta   90.00
_cell.angle_gamma   90.00
#
_symmetry.space_group_name_H-M   'P 1'
#
loop_
_entity.id
_entity.type
_entity.pdbx_description
1 polymer ?
#
loop_
_entity_poly.entity_id
_entity_poly.type
_entity_poly.pdbx_seq_one_letter_code
_entity_poly.pdbx_strand_id
1 'polypeptide(L)'
;VLSKFVGEGGSIFLTSGDGGDKDIPMKKGSIRVLYKITGVRRFWNGLIQESSSNFMVKKKNVLVTELFKHPISEGISELILPNSTFLTISEEDVDDIILTSEKAEFKYYMDEDLGTIGPVPICAVSRFYEGRCVTIGSSDWITEDSDFGLDAGDNLKFLSNIIEWLSFER
;
A
#
# COMPACT_ATOMS: atom_id res chain seq x y z
N VAL A 1 -10.90 15.97 13.24
CA VAL A 1 -10.73 14.91 14.26
C VAL A 1 -9.49 14.08 13.96
N LEU A 2 -9.44 13.35 12.84
CA LEU A 2 -8.27 12.52 12.49
C LEU A 2 -6.95 13.29 12.35
N SER A 3 -6.96 14.46 11.69
CA SER A 3 -5.75 15.29 11.59
C SER A 3 -5.23 15.75 12.96
N LYS A 4 -6.14 16.05 13.90
CA LYS A 4 -5.77 16.42 15.27
C LYS A 4 -5.19 15.20 16.01
N PHE A 5 -5.85 14.05 15.92
CA PHE A 5 -5.38 12.81 16.53
C PHE A 5 -3.96 12.45 16.09
N VAL A 6 -3.70 12.45 14.77
CA VAL A 6 -2.36 12.16 14.25
C VAL A 6 -1.38 13.26 14.61
N GLY A 7 -1.79 14.53 14.47
CA GLY A 7 -0.93 15.66 14.80
C GLY A 7 -0.48 15.71 16.27
N GLU A 8 -1.27 15.14 17.19
CA GLU A 8 -0.96 15.02 18.62
C GLU A 8 -0.21 13.73 19.00
N GLY A 9 0.32 12.99 18.02
CA GLY A 9 1.12 11.78 18.23
C GLY A 9 0.39 10.46 18.02
N GLY A 10 -0.86 10.50 17.57
CA GLY A 10 -1.57 9.30 17.11
C GLY A 10 -1.01 8.79 15.77
N SER A 11 -1.25 7.52 15.48
CA SER A 11 -0.78 6.88 14.25
C SER A 11 -1.94 6.28 13.46
N ILE A 12 -1.83 6.27 12.12
CA ILE A 12 -2.85 5.68 11.24
C ILE A 12 -2.21 4.60 10.38
N PHE A 13 -2.85 3.43 10.38
CA PHE A 13 -2.65 2.42 9.35
C PHE A 13 -3.84 2.45 8.41
N LEU A 14 -3.58 2.69 7.12
CA LEU A 14 -4.60 2.82 6.09
C LEU A 14 -4.37 1.78 4.99
N THR A 15 -5.40 1.02 4.66
CA THR A 15 -5.34 0.11 3.51
C THR A 15 -6.46 0.39 2.53
N SER A 16 -6.19 0.08 1.27
CA SER A 16 -7.17 -0.02 0.19
C SER A 16 -6.90 -1.30 -0.57
N GLY A 17 -7.77 -1.68 -1.50
CA GLY A 17 -7.58 -2.84 -2.35
C GLY A 17 -7.76 -2.45 -3.81
N ASP A 18 -8.08 -3.43 -4.62
CA ASP A 18 -8.45 -3.26 -6.01
C ASP A 18 -9.63 -2.29 -6.15
N GLY A 19 -9.57 -1.47 -7.20
CA GLY A 19 -10.50 -0.37 -7.39
C GLY A 19 -10.22 0.86 -6.52
N GLY A 20 -9.24 0.81 -5.59
CA GLY A 20 -8.79 1.96 -4.82
C GLY A 20 -9.93 2.67 -4.08
N ASP A 21 -10.11 3.96 -4.37
CA ASP A 21 -11.25 4.74 -3.86
C ASP A 21 -12.40 4.89 -4.86
N LYS A 22 -12.38 4.13 -5.96
CA LYS A 22 -13.36 4.12 -7.06
C LYS A 22 -13.59 5.50 -7.67
N ASP A 23 -12.57 6.35 -7.63
CA ASP A 23 -12.61 7.75 -8.06
C ASP A 23 -13.74 8.56 -7.39
N ILE A 24 -14.18 8.17 -6.18
CA ILE A 24 -15.21 8.89 -5.45
C ILE A 24 -14.77 10.36 -5.26
N PRO A 25 -15.61 11.36 -5.58
CA PRO A 25 -15.26 12.76 -5.35
C PRO A 25 -14.99 13.01 -3.86
N MET A 26 -13.97 13.80 -3.52
CA MET A 26 -13.60 14.11 -2.12
C MET A 26 -14.79 14.61 -1.27
N LYS A 27 -15.68 15.42 -1.87
CA LYS A 27 -16.90 15.93 -1.22
C LYS A 27 -17.94 14.85 -0.88
N LYS A 28 -17.77 13.64 -1.41
CA LYS A 28 -18.66 12.47 -1.20
C LYS A 28 -18.03 11.40 -0.30
N GLY A 29 -17.00 11.74 0.47
CA GLY A 29 -16.40 10.84 1.47
C GLY A 29 -15.28 9.95 0.93
N SER A 30 -14.59 10.36 -0.13
CA SER A 30 -13.38 9.66 -0.56
C SER A 30 -12.28 9.73 0.50
N ILE A 31 -11.56 8.62 0.66
CA ILE A 31 -10.42 8.48 1.55
C ILE A 31 -9.27 9.47 1.23
N ARG A 32 -9.22 9.98 -0.01
CA ARG A 32 -8.25 11.01 -0.46
C ARG A 32 -8.34 12.31 0.35
N VAL A 33 -9.43 12.55 1.09
CA VAL A 33 -9.49 13.67 2.05
C VAL A 33 -8.38 13.63 3.10
N LEU A 34 -7.77 12.46 3.33
CA LEU A 34 -6.66 12.26 4.26
C LEU A 34 -5.28 12.52 3.63
N TYR A 35 -5.19 13.04 2.39
CA TYR A 35 -3.90 13.24 1.70
C TYR A 35 -2.90 14.10 2.49
N LYS A 36 -3.37 15.06 3.30
CA LYS A 36 -2.48 15.88 4.14
C LYS A 36 -1.77 15.08 5.24
N ILE A 37 -2.37 13.99 5.68
CA ILE A 37 -1.84 13.12 6.73
C ILE A 37 -1.01 12.00 6.10
N THR A 38 -1.61 11.34 5.10
CA THR A 38 -1.08 10.11 4.47
C THR A 38 -0.06 10.39 3.37
N GLY A 39 -0.04 11.61 2.82
CA GLY A 39 0.71 11.90 1.60
C GLY A 39 0.08 11.39 0.31
N VAL A 40 -0.94 10.53 0.40
CA VAL A 40 -1.52 9.86 -0.76
C VAL A 40 -2.59 10.73 -1.41
N ARG A 41 -2.31 11.18 -2.63
CA ARG A 41 -3.20 12.00 -3.46
C ARG A 41 -4.21 11.19 -4.25
N ARG A 42 -3.87 9.95 -4.61
CA ARG A 42 -4.78 9.06 -5.36
C ARG A 42 -4.60 7.59 -5.01
N PHE A 43 -5.72 6.87 -4.97
CA PHE A 43 -5.82 5.42 -4.97
C PHE A 43 -6.46 5.04 -6.30
N TRP A 44 -5.75 4.31 -7.14
CA TRP A 44 -6.19 4.12 -8.53
C TRP A 44 -7.35 3.11 -8.65
N ASN A 45 -8.27 3.39 -9.57
CA ASN A 45 -9.44 2.55 -9.78
C ASN A 45 -9.16 1.40 -10.74
N GLY A 46 -8.50 0.37 -10.22
CA GLY A 46 -8.19 -0.82 -10.98
C GLY A 46 -7.37 -1.82 -10.17
N LEU A 47 -6.72 -2.72 -10.88
CA LEU A 47 -6.01 -3.85 -10.30
C LEU A 47 -4.62 -3.97 -10.92
N ILE A 48 -3.61 -4.03 -10.07
CA ILE A 48 -2.25 -4.40 -10.47
C ILE A 48 -2.23 -5.87 -10.89
N GLN A 49 -1.58 -6.13 -12.02
CA GLN A 49 -1.26 -7.46 -12.49
C GLN A 49 0.23 -7.53 -12.76
N GLU A 50 0.87 -8.57 -12.24
CA GLU A 50 2.29 -8.80 -12.44
C GLU A 50 2.55 -9.87 -13.50
N SER A 51 3.73 -9.80 -14.10
CA SER A 51 4.23 -10.83 -15.01
C SER A 51 4.56 -12.13 -14.25
N SER A 52 4.70 -13.25 -14.95
CA SER A 52 4.86 -14.58 -14.34
C SER A 52 6.08 -14.78 -13.44
N SER A 53 7.06 -13.87 -13.48
CA SER A 53 8.17 -13.87 -12.54
C SER A 53 7.86 -13.20 -11.19
N ASN A 54 6.74 -12.48 -11.09
CA ASN A 54 6.43 -11.56 -9.98
C ASN A 54 5.02 -11.82 -9.40
N PHE A 55 4.51 -13.06 -9.53
CA PHE A 55 3.32 -13.50 -8.81
C PHE A 55 3.47 -14.94 -8.31
N MET A 56 2.88 -15.27 -7.15
CA MET A 56 3.01 -16.62 -6.56
C MET A 56 1.96 -17.61 -7.08
N VAL A 57 0.68 -17.23 -7.08
CA VAL A 57 -0.43 -18.15 -7.43
C VAL A 57 -1.26 -17.62 -8.60
N LYS A 58 -1.60 -16.34 -8.57
CA LYS A 58 -2.37 -15.66 -9.60
C LYS A 58 -1.68 -14.34 -9.93
N LYS A 59 -1.79 -13.85 -11.16
CA LYS A 59 -1.25 -12.54 -11.60
C LYS A 59 -1.59 -11.36 -10.69
N LYS A 60 -2.66 -11.47 -9.91
CA LYS A 60 -3.14 -10.46 -8.96
C LYS A 60 -2.53 -10.56 -7.56
N ASN A 61 -1.73 -11.59 -7.28
CA ASN A 61 -0.97 -11.78 -6.05
C ASN A 61 0.44 -11.24 -6.29
N VAL A 62 0.61 -9.93 -6.14
CA VAL A 62 1.87 -9.23 -6.40
C VAL A 62 2.93 -9.76 -5.44
N LEU A 63 3.98 -10.37 -5.99
CA LEU A 63 5.14 -10.81 -5.22
C LEU A 63 6.18 -9.68 -5.20
N VAL A 64 6.50 -9.20 -4.01
CA VAL A 64 7.49 -8.15 -3.79
C VAL A 64 8.71 -8.75 -3.13
N THR A 65 9.84 -8.74 -3.84
CA THR A 65 11.14 -9.23 -3.34
C THR A 65 12.17 -8.12 -3.20
N GLU A 66 11.85 -6.92 -3.70
CA GLU A 66 12.72 -5.75 -3.64
C GLU A 66 12.04 -4.69 -2.76
N LEU A 67 12.60 -4.48 -1.57
CA LEU A 67 12.06 -3.57 -0.56
C LEU A 67 13.08 -2.49 -0.25
N PHE A 68 12.65 -1.24 -0.18
CA PHE A 68 13.52 -0.16 0.27
C PHE A 68 13.87 -0.32 1.74
N LYS A 69 15.05 0.13 2.15
CA LYS A 69 15.51 0.04 3.54
C LYS A 69 14.66 0.94 4.44
N HIS A 70 13.85 0.34 5.29
CA HIS A 70 13.01 1.02 6.28
C HIS A 70 12.82 0.10 7.50
N PRO A 71 12.57 0.62 8.72
CA PRO A 71 12.25 -0.25 9.88
C PRO A 71 11.11 -1.24 9.60
N ILE A 72 10.14 -0.84 8.78
CA ILE A 72 9.01 -1.70 8.39
C ILE A 72 9.46 -2.90 7.53
N SER A 73 10.43 -2.72 6.64
CA SER A 73 10.94 -3.77 5.76
C SER A 73 12.10 -4.57 6.37
N GLU A 74 12.43 -4.33 7.63
CA GLU A 74 13.58 -4.98 8.27
C GLU A 74 13.38 -6.49 8.40
N GLY A 75 14.31 -7.24 7.79
CA GLY A 75 14.31 -8.69 7.79
C GLY A 75 13.14 -9.32 7.04
N ILE A 76 12.52 -8.58 6.13
CA ILE A 76 11.53 -9.07 5.17
C ILE A 76 12.26 -9.43 3.89
N SER A 77 12.07 -10.66 3.42
CA SER A 77 12.65 -11.17 2.18
C SER A 77 11.64 -11.17 1.03
N GLU A 78 10.38 -11.45 1.33
CA GLU A 78 9.29 -11.44 0.36
C GLU A 78 7.95 -11.06 0.98
N LEU A 79 7.12 -10.36 0.21
CA LEU A 79 5.72 -10.05 0.55
C LEU A 79 4.79 -10.46 -0.59
N ILE A 80 3.58 -10.84 -0.21
CA ILE A 80 2.52 -11.16 -1.16
C ILE A 80 1.38 -10.19 -0.93
N LEU A 81 1.15 -9.31 -1.91
CA LEU A 81 0.11 -8.28 -1.88
C LEU A 81 -0.97 -8.61 -2.93
N PRO A 82 -2.05 -9.30 -2.54
CA PRO A 82 -3.16 -9.65 -3.42
C PRO A 82 -4.05 -8.44 -3.69
N ASN A 83 -4.75 -8.50 -4.84
CA ASN A 83 -5.80 -7.54 -5.20
C ASN A 83 -5.36 -6.09 -4.96
N SER A 84 -4.17 -5.75 -5.47
CA SER A 84 -3.52 -4.48 -5.16
C SER A 84 -3.91 -3.37 -6.15
N THR A 85 -3.99 -2.14 -5.66
CA THR A 85 -3.89 -0.91 -6.45
C THR A 85 -2.56 -0.20 -6.17
N PHE A 86 -2.14 0.70 -7.05
CA PHE A 86 -1.05 1.63 -6.76
C PHE A 86 -1.58 2.99 -6.28
N LEU A 87 -0.64 3.80 -5.79
CA LEU A 87 -0.85 5.09 -5.15
C LEU A 87 -0.17 6.20 -5.96
N THR A 88 -0.78 7.38 -5.97
CA THR A 88 -0.04 8.62 -6.29
C THR A 88 0.25 9.35 -4.99
N ILE A 89 1.51 9.58 -4.69
CA ILE A 89 1.98 10.23 -3.46
C ILE A 89 2.41 11.69 -3.71
N SER A 90 2.52 12.48 -2.65
CA SER A 90 3.19 13.79 -2.70
C SER A 90 4.71 13.62 -2.74
N GLU A 91 5.39 14.63 -3.29
CA GLU A 91 6.86 14.67 -3.42
C GLU A 91 7.56 15.05 -2.10
N GLU A 92 6.83 15.61 -1.14
CA GLU A 92 7.36 16.08 0.15
C GLU A 92 6.81 15.22 1.30
N ASP A 93 7.68 14.90 2.26
CA ASP A 93 7.38 14.22 3.54
C ASP A 93 6.67 12.86 3.44
N VAL A 94 6.88 12.16 2.33
CA VAL A 94 6.34 10.82 2.07
C VAL A 94 7.40 9.97 1.41
N ASP A 95 7.63 8.78 1.95
CA ASP A 95 8.50 7.78 1.37
C ASP A 95 7.66 6.64 0.78
N ASP A 96 7.93 6.25 -0.45
CA ASP A 96 7.50 4.96 -0.98
C ASP A 96 8.43 3.86 -0.48
N ILE A 97 7.88 2.81 0.12
CA ILE A 97 8.69 1.70 0.66
C ILE A 97 8.49 0.38 -0.09
N ILE A 98 7.44 0.32 -0.92
CA ILE A 98 7.14 -0.80 -1.81
C ILE A 98 6.68 -0.26 -3.16
N LEU A 99 7.35 -0.70 -4.22
CA LEU A 99 6.98 -0.44 -5.60
C LEU A 99 6.53 -1.73 -6.30
N THR A 100 5.77 -1.59 -7.38
CA THR A 100 5.59 -2.64 -8.37
C THR A 100 6.86 -2.89 -9.20
N SER A 101 6.88 -3.98 -9.98
CA SER A 101 8.01 -4.27 -10.88
C SER A 101 8.01 -3.43 -12.15
N GLU A 102 9.15 -3.42 -12.86
CA GLU A 102 9.28 -2.83 -14.20
C GLU A 102 8.28 -3.39 -15.24
N LYS A 103 7.77 -4.60 -15.01
CA LYS A 103 6.84 -5.30 -15.90
C LYS A 103 5.40 -5.25 -15.42
N ALA A 104 5.12 -4.43 -14.41
CA ALA A 104 3.78 -4.33 -13.85
C ALA A 104 2.79 -3.75 -14.87
N GLU A 105 1.63 -4.37 -14.91
CA GLU A 105 0.48 -3.95 -15.69
C GLU A 105 -0.65 -3.53 -14.74
N PHE A 106 -1.55 -2.71 -15.24
CA PHE A 106 -2.71 -2.26 -14.49
C PHE A 106 -3.96 -2.40 -15.34
N LYS A 107 -4.96 -3.11 -14.80
CA LYS A 107 -6.29 -3.23 -15.41
C LYS A 107 -7.21 -2.18 -14.81
N TYR A 108 -7.57 -1.16 -15.59
CA TYR A 108 -8.51 -0.13 -15.16
C TYR A 108 -9.95 -0.67 -15.16
N TYR A 109 -10.75 -0.34 -14.14
CA TYR A 109 -12.12 -0.85 -14.05
C TYR A 109 -13.15 -0.09 -14.88
N MET A 110 -12.86 1.16 -15.24
CA MET A 110 -13.77 1.96 -16.08
C MET A 110 -13.84 1.37 -17.51
N ASP A 111 -12.68 0.97 -18.05
CA ASP A 111 -12.54 0.71 -19.48
C ASP A 111 -12.08 -0.75 -19.76
N GLU A 112 -11.76 -1.51 -18.71
CA GLU A 112 -11.16 -2.86 -18.75
C GLU A 112 -9.81 -2.99 -19.47
N ASP A 113 -9.24 -1.87 -19.92
CA ASP A 113 -7.95 -1.81 -20.58
C ASP A 113 -6.81 -2.17 -19.63
N LEU A 114 -5.85 -2.91 -20.18
CA LEU A 114 -4.60 -3.31 -19.53
C LEU A 114 -3.46 -2.45 -20.07
N GLY A 115 -2.81 -1.70 -19.19
CA GLY A 115 -1.68 -0.85 -19.56
C GLY A 115 -0.45 -1.12 -18.69
N THR A 116 0.74 -1.01 -19.26
CA THR A 116 1.99 -1.06 -18.50
C THR A 116 2.10 0.17 -17.61
N ILE A 117 2.40 -0.04 -16.34
CA ILE A 117 2.59 1.02 -15.34
C ILE A 117 4.02 1.11 -14.82
N GLY A 118 4.82 0.05 -14.98
CA GLY A 118 6.20 0.01 -14.47
C GLY A 118 6.25 0.17 -12.95
N PRO A 119 7.34 0.70 -12.39
CA PRO A 119 7.49 0.87 -10.94
C PRO A 119 6.63 2.04 -10.43
N VAL A 120 5.60 1.71 -9.64
CA VAL A 120 4.71 2.66 -8.98
C VAL A 120 4.46 2.26 -7.52
N PRO A 121 4.19 3.22 -6.62
CA PRO A 121 4.05 2.93 -5.20
C PRO A 121 2.83 2.08 -4.87
N ILE A 122 3.03 1.00 -4.12
CA ILE A 122 1.96 0.22 -3.48
C ILE A 122 1.87 0.58 -1.98
N CYS A 123 3.01 0.86 -1.33
CA CYS A 123 3.07 1.24 0.06
C CYS A 123 3.81 2.56 0.23
N ALA A 124 3.20 3.47 0.98
CA ALA A 124 3.75 4.77 1.32
C ALA A 124 3.73 4.97 2.84
N VAL A 125 4.74 5.64 3.36
CA VAL A 125 4.83 6.07 4.75
C VAL A 125 4.98 7.57 4.83
N SER A 126 4.37 8.19 5.84
CA SER A 126 4.46 9.62 6.05
C SER A 126 4.53 9.95 7.53
N ARG A 127 5.05 11.14 7.82
CA ARG A 127 4.97 11.74 9.16
C ARG A 127 4.10 12.98 9.08
N PHE A 128 3.22 13.15 10.06
CA PHE A 128 2.35 14.32 10.14
C PHE A 128 2.43 14.90 11.54
N TYR A 129 3.25 15.94 11.70
CA TYR A 129 3.73 16.42 12.99
C TYR A 129 4.34 15.25 13.80
N GLU A 130 3.82 14.99 15.00
CA GLU A 130 4.30 13.93 15.89
C GLU A 130 3.77 12.53 15.53
N GLY A 131 2.81 12.44 14.60
CA GLY A 131 2.19 11.18 14.20
C GLY A 131 2.84 10.50 13.01
N ARG A 132 2.58 9.20 12.87
CA ARG A 132 3.07 8.35 11.77
C ARG A 132 1.91 7.75 10.99
N CYS A 133 2.10 7.58 9.68
CA CYS A 133 1.10 6.95 8.83
C CYS A 133 1.75 5.91 7.92
N VAL A 134 1.10 4.75 7.77
CA VAL A 134 1.39 3.78 6.71
C VAL A 134 0.14 3.65 5.84
N THR A 135 0.30 3.74 4.52
CA THR A 135 -0.77 3.52 3.55
C THR A 135 -0.39 2.43 2.56
N ILE A 136 -1.24 1.41 2.40
CA ILE A 136 -1.00 0.28 1.48
C ILE A 136 -2.17 0.11 0.53
N GLY A 137 -1.87 -0.02 -0.76
CA GLY A 137 -2.84 -0.33 -1.81
C GLY A 137 -3.26 -1.80 -1.87
N SER A 138 -3.13 -2.56 -0.78
CA SER A 138 -3.62 -3.94 -0.66
C SER A 138 -4.17 -4.16 0.75
N SER A 139 -5.37 -4.74 0.85
CA SER A 139 -6.02 -5.04 2.14
C SER A 139 -6.13 -6.53 2.41
N ASP A 140 -6.25 -7.34 1.36
CA ASP A 140 -6.57 -8.76 1.48
C ASP A 140 -5.40 -9.59 2.04
N TRP A 141 -4.17 -9.07 2.05
CA TRP A 141 -3.02 -9.74 2.69
C TRP A 141 -3.13 -9.84 4.22
N ILE A 142 -4.04 -9.09 4.85
CA ILE A 142 -4.26 -9.11 6.31
C ILE A 142 -5.18 -10.29 6.72
N THR A 143 -5.70 -11.04 5.75
CA THR A 143 -6.58 -12.18 6.01
C THR A 143 -5.81 -13.46 6.41
N GLU A 144 -6.51 -14.46 6.93
CA GLU A 144 -5.97 -15.78 7.30
C GLU A 144 -5.89 -16.73 6.07
N ASP A 145 -5.49 -16.23 4.90
CA ASP A 145 -5.32 -17.03 3.69
C ASP A 145 -3.87 -17.51 3.56
N SER A 146 -3.66 -18.81 3.31
CA SER A 146 -2.31 -19.38 3.21
C SER A 146 -1.56 -18.99 1.93
N ASP A 147 -2.28 -18.58 0.87
CA ASP A 147 -1.69 -18.30 -0.44
C ASP A 147 -1.27 -16.83 -0.59
N PHE A 148 -1.85 -15.92 0.21
CA PHE A 148 -1.58 -14.49 0.12
C PHE A 148 -1.81 -13.69 1.40
N GLY A 149 -2.35 -14.30 2.45
CA GLY A 149 -2.68 -13.67 3.72
C GLY A 149 -1.48 -13.57 4.66
N LEU A 150 -1.74 -13.51 5.97
CA LEU A 150 -0.71 -13.33 6.99
C LEU A 150 0.29 -14.49 7.06
N ASP A 151 -0.16 -15.70 6.75
CA ASP A 151 0.67 -16.92 6.79
C ASP A 151 1.57 -17.09 5.54
N ALA A 152 1.46 -16.18 4.57
CA ALA A 152 2.16 -16.28 3.30
C ALA A 152 3.40 -15.37 3.26
N GLY A 153 4.54 -15.93 2.84
CA GLY A 153 5.83 -15.21 2.83
C GLY A 153 6.19 -14.65 4.20
N ASP A 154 6.66 -13.39 4.25
CA ASP A 154 6.94 -12.67 5.49
C ASP A 154 5.81 -11.71 5.92
N ASN A 155 4.58 -11.88 5.41
CA ASN A 155 3.46 -10.95 5.63
C ASN A 155 3.16 -10.70 7.12
N LEU A 156 3.11 -11.74 7.97
CA LEU A 156 2.90 -11.57 9.40
C LEU A 156 3.99 -10.70 10.05
N LYS A 157 5.25 -10.89 9.67
CA LYS A 157 6.37 -10.11 10.20
C LYS A 157 6.29 -8.65 9.74
N PHE A 158 5.89 -8.43 8.49
CA PHE A 158 5.67 -7.09 7.95
C PHE A 158 4.56 -6.35 8.68
N LEU A 159 3.44 -7.00 8.98
CA LEU A 159 2.38 -6.41 9.81
C LEU A 159 2.89 -6.06 11.21
N SER A 160 3.65 -6.96 11.85
CA SER A 160 4.25 -6.68 13.16
C SER A 160 5.18 -5.46 13.12
N ASN A 161 6.05 -5.36 12.11
CA ASN A 161 6.93 -4.22 11.95
C ASN A 161 6.14 -2.91 11.69
N ILE A 162 5.02 -2.96 10.95
CA ILE A 162 4.12 -1.80 10.76
C ILE A 162 3.56 -1.35 12.11
N ILE A 163 3.05 -2.28 12.92
CA ILE A 163 2.44 -1.98 14.21
C ILE A 163 3.49 -1.38 15.17
N GLU A 164 4.67 -1.99 15.27
CA GLU A 164 5.78 -1.50 16.11
C GLU A 164 6.25 -0.10 15.67
N TRP A 165 6.30 0.15 14.36
CA TRP A 165 6.66 1.47 13.85
C TRP A 165 5.57 2.51 14.14
N LEU A 166 4.30 2.15 14.04
CA LEU A 166 3.18 3.03 14.36
C LEU A 166 3.00 3.26 15.88
N SER A 167 3.49 2.35 16.72
CA SER A 167 3.50 2.49 18.19
C SER A 167 4.75 3.18 18.74
N PHE A 168 5.66 3.65 17.88
CA PHE A 168 6.93 4.30 18.26
C PHE A 168 7.91 3.40 19.01
N GLU A 169 7.80 2.08 18.85
CA GLU A 169 8.75 1.11 19.40
C GLU A 169 9.99 0.93 18.52
N ARG A 170 9.95 1.40 17.27
CA ARG A 170 11.07 1.47 16.32
C ARG A 170 11.23 2.84 15.64
#